data_AF-A0A2S6AHG7-F1
#
_entry.id   AF-A0A2S6AHG7-F1
#
_cell.length_a   1.000
_cell.length_b   1.000
_cell.length_c   1.000
_cell.angle_alpha   90.00
_cell.angle_beta   90.00
_cell.angle_gamma   90.00
#
_symmetry.space_group_name_H-M   'P 1'
#
loop_
_entity.id
_entity.type
_entity.pdbx_description
1 polymer ?
#
loop_
_entity_poly.entity_id
_entity_poly.type
_entity_poly.pdbx_seq_one_letter_code
_entity_poly.pdbx_strand_id
1 'polypeptide(L)' 'MHRHPFRIHAQAALRIVTWIGGFYYPPRHSLCGWMSPIDYETHMAAVRAASAATLSRDEAASEAATLRGD' A
#
# COMPACT_ATOMS: atom_id res chain seq x y z
N MET A 1 -17.42 17.60 18.23
CA MET A 1 -16.45 16.49 18.41
C MET A 1 -16.54 16.02 19.85
N HIS A 2 -17.00 14.79 20.12
CA HIS A 2 -17.05 14.24 21.48
C HIS A 2 -15.77 13.47 21.78
N ARG A 3 -15.06 13.87 22.84
CA ARG A 3 -13.85 13.17 23.30
C ARG A 3 -14.24 12.19 24.41
N HIS A 4 -13.84 10.93 24.25
CA HIS A 4 -14.05 9.89 25.26
C HIS A 4 -12.73 9.64 26.00
N PRO A 5 -12.59 10.05 27.28
CA PRO A 5 -11.41 9.72 28.06
C PRO A 5 -11.42 8.23 28.41
N PHE A 6 -10.30 7.54 28.20
CA PHE A 6 -10.11 6.16 28.65
C PHE A 6 -9.50 6.15 30.04
N ARG A 7 -9.95 5.24 30.91
CA ARG A 7 -9.38 5.12 32.26
C ARG A 7 -7.99 4.49 32.25
N ILE A 8 -7.71 3.63 31.27
CA ILE A 8 -6.43 2.93 31.12
C ILE A 8 -6.06 2.76 29.65
N HIS A 9 -4.75 2.66 29.36
CA HIS A 9 -4.23 2.46 28.01
C HIS A 9 -4.79 1.22 27.31
N ALA A 10 -5.00 0.11 28.03
CA ALA A 10 -5.54 -1.11 27.44
C ALA A 10 -6.94 -0.89 26.82
N GLN A 11 -7.79 -0.07 27.44
CA GLN A 11 -9.11 0.26 26.89
C GLN A 11 -9.00 1.11 25.62
N ALA A 12 -8.06 2.06 25.59
CA ALA A 12 -7.79 2.86 24.40
C ALA A 12 -7.30 1.97 23.24
N ALA A 13 -6.32 1.10 23.52
CA ALA A 13 -5.78 0.16 22.54
C ALA A 13 -6.87 -0.78 21.98
N LEU A 14 -7.71 -1.36 22.85
CA LEU A 14 -8.83 -2.20 22.42
C LEU A 14 -9.81 -1.46 21.53
N ARG A 15 -10.16 -0.20 21.86
CA ARG A 15 -11.05 0.62 21.02
C ARG A 15 -10.44 0.88 19.65
N ILE A 16 -9.14 1.21 19.59
CA ILE A 16 -8.41 1.47 18.35
C ILE A 16 -8.37 0.21 17.49
N VAL A 17 -7.95 -0.93 18.04
CA VAL A 17 -7.87 -2.20 17.30
C VAL A 17 -9.24 -2.63 16.80
N THR A 18 -10.28 -2.49 17.62
CA THR A 18 -11.66 -2.80 17.23
C THR A 18 -12.14 -1.89 16.10
N TRP A 19 -11.82 -0.59 16.16
CA TRP A 19 -12.19 0.37 15.11
C TRP A 19 -11.42 0.09 13.81
N ILE A 20 -10.11 -0.18 13.89
CA ILE A 20 -9.29 -0.52 12.73
C ILE A 20 -9.80 -1.82 12.09
N GLY A 21 -9.97 -2.89 12.87
CA GLY A 21 -10.38 -4.19 12.33
C GLY A 21 -11.84 -4.26 11.88
N GLY A 22 -12.75 -3.58 12.57
CA GLY A 22 -14.19 -3.65 12.30
C GLY A 22 -14.71 -2.61 11.31
N PHE A 23 -14.19 -1.39 11.36
CA PHE A 23 -14.72 -0.26 10.56
C PHE A 23 -13.74 0.21 9.47
N TYR A 24 -12.44 0.26 9.76
CA TYR A 24 -11.44 0.69 8.77
C TYR A 24 -11.09 -0.43 7.78
N TYR A 25 -11.15 -1.69 8.22
CA TYR A 25 -10.80 -2.85 7.39
C TYR A 25 -11.86 -3.21 6.32
N PRO A 26 -13.16 -2.91 6.55
CA PRO A 26 -14.15 -2.82 5.47
C PRO A 26 -14.94 -1.48 5.56
N PRO A 27 -14.81 -0.56 4.58
CA PRO A 27 -15.35 -0.79 3.23
C PRO A 27 -14.44 -0.30 2.09
N ARG A 28 -14.82 -0.71 0.88
CA ARG A 28 -14.22 -0.36 -0.41
C ARG A 28 -13.93 1.15 -0.51
N HIS A 29 -12.65 1.52 -0.54
CA HIS A 29 -12.26 2.93 -0.63
C HIS A 29 -12.37 3.40 -2.08
N SER A 30 -13.21 4.40 -2.36
CA SER A 30 -13.37 4.97 -3.71
C SER A 30 -12.04 5.50 -4.28
N LEU A 31 -11.19 6.07 -3.43
CA LEU A 31 -9.83 6.52 -3.78
C LEU A 31 -8.87 5.37 -4.13
N CYS A 32 -9.14 4.16 -3.65
CA CYS A 32 -8.35 2.96 -3.91
C CYS A 32 -9.04 2.06 -4.95
N GLY A 33 -9.85 2.64 -5.85
CA GLY A 33 -10.54 1.87 -6.88
C GLY A 33 -11.53 0.84 -6.33
N TRP A 34 -12.13 1.11 -5.17
CA TRP A 34 -13.03 0.20 -4.46
C TRP A 34 -12.38 -1.10 -3.96
N MET A 35 -11.04 -1.13 -3.89
CA MET A 35 -10.29 -2.21 -3.25
C MET A 35 -10.38 -2.08 -1.72
N SER A 36 -10.28 -3.22 -1.03
CA SER A 36 -9.97 -3.18 0.41
C SER A 36 -8.54 -2.64 0.60
N PRO A 37 -8.18 -2.11 1.78
CA PRO A 37 -6.81 -1.66 2.04
C PRO A 37 -5.75 -2.74 1.76
N ILE A 38 -6.03 -4.00 2.08
CA ILE A 38 -5.11 -5.12 1.81
C ILE A 38 -4.95 -5.34 0.31
N ASP A 39 -6.07 -5.39 -0.41
CA ASP A 39 -6.06 -5.65 -1.85
C ASP A 39 -5.34 -4.52 -2.59
N TYR A 40 -5.54 -3.28 -2.14
CA TYR A 40 -4.84 -2.12 -2.67
C TYR A 40 -3.32 -2.21 -2.46
N GLU A 41 -2.86 -2.49 -1.24
CA GLU A 41 -1.42 -2.60 -0.97
C GLU A 41 -0.79 -3.77 -1.74
N THR A 42 -1.49 -4.89 -1.85
CA THR A 42 -1.06 -6.04 -2.65
C THR A 42 -0.96 -5.67 -4.13
N HIS A 43 -1.96 -4.98 -4.67
CA HIS A 43 -1.98 -4.50 -6.05
C HIS A 43 -0.84 -3.50 -6.31
N MET A 44 -0.63 -2.54 -5.41
CA MET A 44 0.45 -1.55 -5.53
C MET A 44 1.84 -2.17 -5.39
N ALA A 45 2.01 -3.20 -4.56
CA ALA A 45 3.25 -3.97 -4.51
C ALA A 45 3.56 -4.63 -5.87
N ALA A 46 2.56 -5.23 -6.51
CA ALA A 46 2.72 -5.82 -7.84
C ALA A 46 3.06 -4.77 -8.91
N VAL A 47 2.38 -3.61 -8.90
CA VAL A 47 2.68 -2.50 -9.81
C VAL A 47 4.11 -2.00 -9.63
N ARG A 48 4.57 -1.80 -8.38
CA ARG A 48 5.94 -1.39 -8.09
C ARG A 48 6.97 -2.39 -8.61
N ALA A 49 6.73 -3.68 -8.40
CA ALA A 49 7.61 -4.74 -8.90
C ALA A 49 7.68 -4.75 -10.44
N ALA A 50 6.54 -4.60 -11.11
CA ALA A 50 6.49 -4.53 -12.57
C ALA A 50 7.24 -3.31 -13.12
N SER A 51 7.05 -2.13 -12.52
CA SER A 51 7.77 -0.91 -12.90
C SER A 51 9.28 -1.04 -12.73
N ALA A 52 9.73 -1.63 -11.62
CA ALA A 52 11.15 -1.88 -11.39
C ALA A 52 11.74 -2.83 -12.46
N ALA A 53 11.01 -3.87 -12.84
CA ALA A 53 11.44 -4.80 -13.89
C ALA A 53 11.52 -4.13 -15.27
N THR A 54 10.60 -3.21 -15.59
CA THR A 54 10.65 -2.44 -16.83
C THR A 54 11.86 -1.51 -16.87
N LEU A 55 12.11 -0.76 -15.79
CA LEU A 55 13.27 0.13 -15.69
C LEU A 55 14.60 -0.62 -15.84
N SER A 56 14.73 -1.77 -15.18
CA SER A 56 15.92 -2.62 -15.31
C SER A 56 16.11 -3.15 -16.73
N ARG A 57 15.03 -3.47 -17.44
CA ARG A 57 15.09 -3.89 -18.84
C ARG A 57 15.53 -2.76 -19.76
N ASP A 58 15.00 -1.57 -19.56
CA ASP A 58 15.33 -0.39 -20.38
C ASP A 58 16.79 0.02 -20.15
N GLU A 59 17.27 -0.04 -18.91
CA GLU A 59 18.68 0.15 -18.56
C GLU A 59 19.60 -0.86 -19.27
N ALA A 60 19.26 -2.15 -19.19
CA ALA A 60 20.02 -3.20 -19.88
C ALA A 60 20.00 -3.04 -21.41
N ALA A 61 18.88 -2.57 -21.98
CA ALA A 61 18.77 -2.30 -23.41
C ALA A 61 19.63 -1.08 -23.83
N SER A 62 19.68 -0.04 -22.99
CA SER A 62 20.54 1.14 -23.16
C SER A 62 22.02 0.77 -23.10
N GLU A 63 22.43 -0.05 -22.12
CA GLU A 63 23.79 -0.54 -21.98
C GLU A 63 24.21 -1.42 -23.17
N ALA A 64 23.34 -2.36 -23.59
CA ALA A 64 23.60 -3.20 -24.76
C ALA A 64 23.65 -2.42 -26.07
N ALA A 65 22.94 -1.30 -26.19
CA ALA A 65 23.04 -0.40 -27.34
C ALA A 65 24.36 0.37 -27.34
N THR A 66 24.84 0.78 -26.16
CA THR A 66 26.14 1.44 -25.97
C THR A 66 27.29 0.48 -26.31
N LEU A 67 27.25 -0.76 -25.83
CA LEU A 67 28.27 -1.78 -26.11
C LEU A 67 28.35 -2.23 -27.57
N ARG A 68 27.33 -1.92 -28.39
CA ARG A 68 27.26 -2.30 -29.80
C ARG A 68 27.73 -1.19 -30.76
N GLY A 69 28.09 -0.02 -30.22
CA GLY A 69 28.55 1.13 -31.00
C GLY A 69 29.74 1.80 -30.34
N ASP A 70 30.92 1.27 -30.60
CA ASP A 70 32.23 1.95 -30.64
C ASP A 70 33.11 1.21 -31.67
#